data_AF-A0A2L2YBS6-F1
#
_entry.id   AF-A0A2L2YBS6-F1
#
_cell.length_a   1.000
_cell.length_b   1.000
_cell.length_c   1.000
_cell.angle_alpha   90.00
_cell.angle_beta   90.00
_cell.angle_gamma   90.00
#
_symmetry.space_group_name_H-M   'P 1'
#
loop_
_entity.id
_entity.type
_entity.pdbx_description
1 polymer ?
#
loop_
_entity_poly.entity_id
_entity_poly.type
_entity_poly.pdbx_seq_one_letter_code
_entity_poly.pdbx_strand_id
1 'polypeptide(L)'
;VCEQKMFECTNSRCIWKGLTCDGHNNCGDESDEFSHGNANCGMMSPGIIAAIVVGSVMTFIILIIIPFACCRRRRRRNSLLIQPDDTREEQPEHTQDLPPAYKP
;
A
#
# COMPACT_ATOMS: atom_id res chain seq x y z
N VAL A 1 30.97 -33.61 -18.63
CA VAL A 1 29.50 -33.56 -18.50
C VAL A 1 29.17 -33.68 -17.03
N CYS A 2 28.54 -32.65 -16.45
CA CYS A 2 28.13 -32.68 -15.05
C CYS A 2 27.02 -33.72 -14.79
N GLU A 3 26.86 -34.18 -13.55
CA GLU A 3 25.81 -35.12 -13.17
C GLU A 3 24.41 -34.48 -13.28
N GLN A 4 23.35 -35.29 -13.41
CA GLN A 4 21.97 -34.80 -13.63
C GLN A 4 21.48 -33.79 -12.57
N LYS A 5 22.05 -33.78 -11.36
CA LYS A 5 21.71 -32.86 -10.26
C LYS A 5 22.66 -31.67 -10.13
N MET A 6 23.62 -31.54 -11.04
CA MET A 6 24.62 -30.47 -11.04
C MET A 6 24.30 -29.44 -12.13
N PHE A 7 24.71 -28.20 -11.89
CA PHE A 7 24.70 -27.10 -12.83
C PHE A 7 26.12 -26.90 -13.36
N GLU A 8 26.23 -26.74 -14.69
CA GLU A 8 27.50 -26.46 -15.36
C GLU A 8 27.65 -24.95 -15.53
N CYS A 9 28.62 -24.38 -14.85
CA CYS A 9 29.01 -22.97 -14.93
C CYS A 9 29.58 -22.62 -16.31
N THR A 10 29.67 -21.32 -16.63
CA THR A 10 30.26 -20.86 -17.91
C THR A 10 31.76 -21.20 -18.00
N ASN A 11 32.44 -21.23 -16.86
CA ASN A 11 33.82 -21.69 -16.70
C ASN A 11 33.97 -23.24 -16.67
N SER A 12 32.93 -23.99 -17.08
CA SER A 12 32.90 -25.46 -17.12
C SER A 12 33.05 -26.16 -15.76
N ARG A 13 32.85 -25.44 -14.66
CA ARG A 13 32.83 -25.98 -13.31
C ARG A 13 31.44 -26.54 -13.00
N CYS A 14 31.36 -27.59 -12.18
CA CYS A 14 30.08 -28.18 -11.79
C CYS A 14 29.77 -27.83 -10.33
N ILE A 15 28.62 -27.21 -10.08
CA ILE A 15 28.08 -26.96 -8.73
C ILE A 15 26.74 -27.69 -8.54
N TRP A 16 26.23 -27.74 -7.31
CA TRP A 16 24.89 -28.28 -7.07
C TRP A 16 23.83 -27.36 -7.65
N LYS A 17 22.79 -27.91 -8.28
CA LYS A 17 21.64 -27.12 -8.76
C LYS A 17 20.91 -26.34 -7.66
N GLY A 18 21.07 -26.70 -6.40
CA GLY A 18 20.53 -25.95 -5.26
C GLY A 18 21.35 -24.72 -4.88
N LEU A 19 22.55 -24.57 -5.43
CA LEU A 19 23.45 -23.43 -5.26
C LEU A 19 23.39 -22.47 -6.44
N THR A 20 22.38 -22.60 -7.30
CA THR A 20 22.10 -21.58 -8.32
C THR A 20 21.11 -20.62 -7.71
N CYS A 21 21.32 -19.32 -7.89
CA CYS A 21 20.40 -18.28 -7.44
C CYS A 21 20.20 -18.25 -5.92
N ASP A 22 21.26 -18.53 -5.16
CA ASP A 22 21.25 -18.45 -3.70
C ASP A 22 21.84 -17.12 -3.17
N GLY A 23 22.30 -16.25 -4.07
CA GLY A 23 22.91 -14.96 -3.76
C GLY A 23 24.41 -15.06 -3.50
N HIS A 24 25.03 -16.21 -3.73
CA HIS A 24 26.46 -16.44 -3.60
C HIS A 24 27.07 -16.87 -4.94
N ASN A 25 28.25 -16.36 -5.24
CA ASN A 25 29.01 -16.79 -6.42
C ASN A 25 29.75 -18.11 -6.11
N ASN A 26 29.06 -19.23 -6.25
CA ASN A 26 29.62 -20.57 -6.09
C ASN A 26 30.44 -21.01 -7.31
N CYS A 27 30.09 -20.55 -8.52
CA CYS A 27 30.85 -20.88 -9.72
C CYS A 27 32.24 -20.19 -9.74
N GLY A 28 32.35 -19.01 -9.15
CA GLY A 28 33.51 -18.10 -9.21
C GLY A 28 33.49 -17.15 -10.41
N ASP A 29 32.63 -17.40 -11.39
CA ASP A 29 32.39 -16.59 -12.59
C ASP A 29 30.96 -16.05 -12.65
N GLU A 30 30.25 -16.04 -11.51
CA GLU A 30 28.90 -15.49 -11.31
C GLU A 30 27.79 -16.07 -12.23
N SER A 31 28.11 -17.14 -12.97
CA SER A 31 27.19 -17.75 -13.94
C SER A 31 26.05 -18.55 -13.31
N ASP A 32 26.16 -18.85 -12.02
CA ASP A 32 25.12 -19.41 -11.15
C ASP A 32 24.12 -18.38 -10.63
N GLU A 33 24.49 -17.11 -10.63
CA GLU A 33 23.66 -15.98 -10.18
C GLU A 33 23.12 -15.15 -11.35
N PHE A 34 23.83 -15.13 -12.48
CA PHE A 34 23.45 -14.40 -13.69
C PHE A 34 23.18 -15.38 -14.83
N SER A 35 21.95 -15.91 -14.90
CA SER A 35 21.63 -16.87 -15.95
C SER A 35 21.34 -16.18 -17.29
N HIS A 36 22.26 -16.34 -18.25
CA HIS A 36 22.15 -15.91 -19.64
C HIS A 36 21.18 -16.74 -20.50
N GLY A 37 20.41 -17.66 -19.90
CA GLY A 37 19.47 -18.49 -20.65
C GLY A 37 18.65 -19.42 -19.74
N ASN A 38 17.53 -18.90 -19.25
CA ASN A 38 16.44 -19.67 -18.62
C ASN A 38 16.68 -20.23 -17.20
N ALA A 39 17.45 -19.57 -16.33
CA ALA A 39 17.21 -19.68 -14.89
C ALA A 39 16.66 -18.35 -14.37
N ASN A 40 15.36 -18.36 -14.10
CA ASN A 40 14.70 -17.28 -13.38
C ASN A 40 15.19 -17.34 -11.92
N CYS A 41 16.40 -16.86 -11.67
CA CYS A 41 16.83 -16.35 -10.37
C CYS A 41 15.72 -15.42 -9.90
N GLY A 42 15.02 -15.82 -8.85
CA GLY A 42 13.66 -15.38 -8.52
C GLY A 42 13.49 -13.87 -8.29
N MET A 43 13.61 -13.07 -9.33
CA MET A 43 12.94 -11.80 -9.42
C MET A 43 11.47 -12.12 -9.66
N MET A 44 10.72 -11.95 -8.58
CA MET A 44 9.26 -11.92 -8.49
C MET A 44 8.60 -11.82 -9.87
N SER A 45 7.81 -12.85 -10.21
CA SER A 45 7.19 -12.91 -11.53
C SER A 45 6.45 -11.59 -11.84
N PRO A 46 6.48 -11.09 -13.08
CA PRO A 46 5.83 -9.83 -13.44
C PRO A 46 4.37 -9.75 -12.98
N GLY A 47 3.69 -10.91 -12.89
CA GLY A 47 2.33 -11.02 -12.38
C GLY A 47 2.18 -10.67 -10.89
N ILE A 48 3.15 -11.00 -10.03
CA ILE A 48 3.06 -10.69 -8.59
C ILE A 48 3.28 -9.19 -8.37
N ILE A 49 4.22 -8.58 -9.10
CA ILE A 49 4.45 -7.12 -9.05
C ILE A 49 3.18 -6.37 -9.47
N ALA A 50 2.55 -6.80 -10.58
CA ALA A 50 1.30 -6.20 -11.05
C ALA A 50 0.16 -6.33 -10.03
N ALA A 51 0.04 -7.48 -9.35
CA ALA A 51 -0.99 -7.69 -8.33
C ALA A 51 -0.82 -6.78 -7.11
N ILE A 52 0.41 -6.56 -6.63
CA ILE A 52 0.70 -5.69 -5.49
C ILE A 52 0.38 -4.23 -5.83
N VAL A 53 0.77 -3.78 -7.03
CA VAL A 53 0.51 -2.40 -7.47
C VAL A 53 -1.00 -2.17 -7.66
N VAL A 54 -1.71 -3.08 -8.32
CA VAL A 54 -3.16 -2.95 -8.50
C VAL A 54 -3.88 -3.03 -7.14
N GLY A 55 -3.48 -3.95 -6.27
CA GLY A 55 -4.07 -4.09 -4.94
C GLY A 55 -3.89 -2.83 -4.07
N SER A 56 -2.69 -2.24 -4.06
CA SER A 56 -2.44 -0.99 -3.32
C SER A 56 -3.24 0.17 -3.91
N VAL A 57 -3.27 0.33 -5.22
CA VAL A 57 -4.06 1.39 -5.88
C VAL A 57 -5.56 1.22 -5.59
N MET A 58 -6.09 0.00 -5.68
CA MET A 58 -7.51 -0.27 -5.42
C MET A 58 -7.88 -0.07 -3.95
N THR A 59 -7.04 -0.49 -3.00
CA THR A 59 -7.30 -0.28 -1.57
C THR A 59 -7.26 1.20 -1.21
N PHE A 60 -6.29 1.98 -1.71
CA PHE A 60 -6.24 3.42 -1.51
C PHE A 60 -7.43 4.16 -2.14
N ILE A 61 -7.84 3.76 -3.35
CA ILE A 61 -9.04 4.30 -4.02
C ILE A 61 -10.29 4.03 -3.16
N ILE A 62 -10.46 2.81 -2.68
CA ILE A 62 -11.60 2.41 -1.87
C ILE A 62 -11.61 3.16 -0.53
N LEU A 63 -10.45 3.30 0.13
CA LEU A 63 -10.36 3.95 1.44
C LEU A 63 -10.43 5.48 1.40
N ILE A 64 -10.05 6.12 0.30
CA ILE A 64 -10.03 7.59 0.20
C ILE A 64 -11.21 8.12 -0.61
N ILE A 65 -11.48 7.54 -1.78
CA ILE A 65 -12.47 8.06 -2.72
C ILE A 65 -13.90 7.70 -2.28
N ILE A 66 -14.14 6.51 -1.73
CA ILE A 66 -15.49 6.11 -1.28
C ILE A 66 -15.94 6.95 -0.08
N PRO A 67 -15.16 7.14 1.00
CA PRO A 67 -15.57 8.00 2.10
C PRO A 67 -15.70 9.44 1.68
N PHE A 68 -14.82 9.97 0.82
CA PHE A 68 -14.94 11.33 0.31
C PHE A 68 -16.21 11.52 -0.52
N ALA A 69 -16.54 10.59 -1.42
CA ALA A 69 -17.77 10.63 -2.21
C ALA A 69 -19.02 10.47 -1.33
N CYS A 70 -19.00 9.55 -0.35
CA CYS A 70 -20.07 9.36 0.61
C CYS A 70 -20.26 10.58 1.52
N CYS A 71 -19.19 11.17 2.05
CA CYS A 71 -19.23 12.38 2.87
C CYS A 71 -19.70 13.59 2.06
N ARG A 72 -19.27 13.72 0.79
CA ARG A 72 -19.70 14.82 -0.08
C ARG A 72 -21.16 14.65 -0.54
N ARG A 73 -21.63 13.42 -0.79
CA ARG A 73 -23.05 13.10 -1.00
C ARG A 73 -23.87 13.35 0.25
N ARG A 74 -23.37 12.94 1.42
CA ARG A 74 -24.04 13.16 2.71
C ARG A 74 -24.12 14.65 3.00
N ARG A 75 -23.08 15.43 2.70
CA ARG A 75 -23.10 16.90 2.82
C ARG A 75 -24.11 17.53 1.87
N ARG A 76 -24.18 17.08 0.60
CA ARG A 76 -25.24 17.53 -0.35
C ARG A 76 -26.65 17.17 0.11
N ARG A 77 -26.87 15.96 0.63
CA ARG A 77 -28.17 15.53 1.18
C ARG A 77 -28.52 16.28 2.47
N ASN A 78 -27.53 16.53 3.33
CA ASN A 78 -27.70 17.31 4.56
C ASN A 78 -28.02 18.79 4.24
N SER A 79 -27.45 19.35 3.17
CA SER A 79 -27.81 20.68 2.66
C SER A 79 -29.22 20.78 2.09
N LEU A 80 -29.89 19.67 1.76
CA LEU A 80 -31.28 19.67 1.28
C LEU A 80 -32.30 19.48 2.41
N LEU A 81 -31.87 19.10 3.62
CA LEU A 81 -32.70 19.00 4.83
C LEU A 81 -32.63 20.25 5.72
N ILE A 82 -31.91 21.29 5.31
CA ILE A 82 -31.94 22.60 5.97
C ILE A 82 -32.71 23.54 5.05
N GLN A 83 -34.04 23.44 5.06
CA GLN A 83 -34.89 24.61 4.82
C GLN A 83 -34.97 25.34 6.16
N PRO A 84 -34.44 26.58 6.28
CA PRO A 84 -34.77 27.42 7.41
C PRO A 84 -36.21 27.93 7.20
N ASP A 85 -37.18 27.12 7.59
CA ASP A 85 -38.55 27.58 7.82
C ASP A 85 -38.74 27.59 9.34
N ASP A 86 -38.58 28.77 9.94
CA ASP A 86 -39.52 29.28 10.94
C ASP A 86 -39.25 30.77 11.18
N THR A 87 -40.10 31.60 10.61
CA THR A 87 -40.40 32.94 11.11
C THR A 87 -41.08 32.85 12.48
N ARG A 88 -40.37 33.10 13.59
CA ARG A 88 -40.97 33.80 14.75
C ARG A 88 -40.02 34.21 15.88
N GLU A 89 -40.23 35.45 16.31
CA GLU A 89 -40.02 36.08 17.62
C GLU A 89 -38.63 36.66 17.99
N GLU A 90 -38.56 37.99 17.84
CA GLU A 90 -37.79 38.88 18.70
C GLU A 90 -38.32 38.84 20.15
N GLN A 91 -37.45 38.70 21.17
CA GLN A 91 -37.15 39.78 22.13
C GLN A 91 -36.15 39.37 23.26
N PRO A 92 -35.47 40.36 23.89
CA PRO A 92 -34.29 40.21 24.77
C PRO A 92 -34.63 40.30 26.28
N GLU A 93 -33.75 39.77 27.15
CA GLU A 93 -33.55 40.22 28.55
C GLU A 93 -32.27 39.53 29.10
N HIS A 94 -31.17 40.24 29.35
CA HIS A 94 -30.83 41.03 30.55
C HIS A 94 -30.41 40.17 31.77
N THR A 95 -29.07 40.13 31.97
CA THR A 95 -28.31 40.19 33.24
C THR A 95 -28.65 39.25 34.40
N GLN A 96 -27.64 38.49 34.90
CA GLN A 96 -27.04 38.78 36.23
C GLN A 96 -25.80 37.91 36.55
N ASP A 97 -24.69 38.62 36.81
CA ASP A 97 -23.63 38.44 37.82
C ASP A 97 -22.79 37.15 37.96
N LEU A 98 -21.46 37.35 37.84
CA LEU A 98 -20.38 36.51 38.39
C LEU A 98 -20.37 36.59 39.93
N PRO A 99 -19.67 35.65 40.61
CA PRO A 99 -18.33 36.04 41.08
C PRO A 99 -17.21 35.04 40.76
N PRO A 100 -15.95 35.50 40.61
CA PRO A 100 -14.80 34.64 40.34
C PRO A 100 -14.31 33.90 41.59
N ALA A 101 -13.92 32.63 41.39
CA ALA A 101 -13.23 31.83 42.38
C ALA A 101 -11.77 32.31 42.55
N TYR A 102 -11.38 32.65 43.78
CA TYR A 102 -10.00 32.86 44.20
C TYR A 102 -9.64 31.85 45.30
N LYS A 103 -8.54 31.10 45.09
CA LYS A 103 -7.81 30.38 46.14
C LYS A 103 -6.49 29.79 45.60
N PRO A 104 -5.54 29.50 46.49
CA PRO A 104 -4.59 30.40 47.15
C PRO A 104 -3.18 30.35 46.53
#